data_AF-A0A1W2FUJ2-F1
#
_entry.id   AF-A0A1W2FUJ2-F1
#
_cell.length_a   1.000
_cell.length_b   1.000
_cell.length_c   1.000
_cell.angle_alpha   90.00
_cell.angle_beta   90.00
_cell.angle_gamma   90.00
#
_symmetry.space_group_name_H-M   'P 1'
#
loop_
_entity.id
_entity.type
_entity.pdbx_description
1 polymer ?
#
loop_
_entity_poly.entity_id
_entity_poly.type
_entity_poly.pdbx_seq_one_letter_code
_entity_poly.pdbx_strand_id
1 'polypeptide(L)'
;MNAPVQLPFERVDPLRVAPRLRELQSQGAVHRVRTAVGDEAWLVTGHAQVRRLLDDDRLGRGHPVPETAARMGDSALFGGPLGNFATEQADHARMRSLLQPHFSPKRMRALRPRVEALATGLLDELAEQGSPADLQAAMALPLPILVICELLGVPYEDRDQFQAWTDDAVNTRDRARSEQGLGSLFEYGQKLVAHKRAGPGDDVISRLCATEDVSDVEAAGLSMALLLAGHETTVVQIGMGVLLLLASPEQWRALVNDPGLVPGAVEELLRASGKGGGIPRYARTDLEIDGVRVRAGDLVILDNGAANHDPAVFAEPDQVDIARPAANHLTFGHGARYCIGAPLARIELQVVFTQLAMRFPTLQLAVDVQELAMRRDVLTGGPVEVPVLW
;
A
#
# COMPACT_ATOMS: atom_id res chain seq x y z
N MET A 1 7.78 -29.84 21.39
CA MET A 1 7.61 -28.41 21.04
C MET A 1 7.46 -28.35 19.53
N ASN A 2 6.28 -27.99 19.02
CA ASN A 2 6.10 -27.82 17.57
C ASN A 2 7.01 -26.68 17.10
N ALA A 3 7.71 -26.88 15.98
CA ALA A 3 8.56 -25.84 15.41
C ALA A 3 7.73 -24.56 15.15
N PRO A 4 8.28 -23.36 15.44
CA PRO A 4 7.58 -22.11 15.19
C PRO A 4 7.27 -21.96 13.70
N VAL A 5 6.10 -21.39 13.43
CA VAL A 5 5.55 -21.25 12.08
C VAL A 5 6.33 -20.19 11.31
N GLN A 6 6.72 -20.49 10.07
CA GLN A 6 7.65 -19.70 9.26
C GLN A 6 6.89 -18.78 8.27
N LEU A 7 7.22 -17.50 8.25
CA LEU A 7 6.76 -16.52 7.27
C LEU A 7 7.74 -16.43 6.07
N PRO A 8 7.25 -16.01 4.88
CA PRO A 8 5.85 -15.79 4.52
C PRO A 8 5.11 -17.13 4.35
N PHE A 9 3.79 -17.12 4.50
CA PHE A 9 2.97 -18.31 4.24
C PHE A 9 2.78 -18.53 2.75
N GLU A 10 2.91 -19.78 2.31
CA GLU A 10 2.67 -20.16 0.93
C GLU A 10 1.22 -19.90 0.53
N ARG A 11 1.05 -19.22 -0.62
CA ARG A 11 -0.25 -18.99 -1.24
C ARG A 11 -0.35 -19.88 -2.48
N VAL A 12 -1.36 -20.74 -2.47
CA VAL A 12 -1.70 -21.61 -3.61
C VAL A 12 -2.59 -20.92 -4.64
N ASP A 13 -3.29 -19.86 -4.23
CA ASP A 13 -4.20 -19.07 -5.05
C ASP A 13 -3.84 -17.58 -4.89
N PRO A 14 -3.60 -16.83 -5.98
CA PRO A 14 -3.16 -15.44 -5.92
C PRO A 14 -4.21 -14.48 -5.34
N LEU A 15 -5.48 -14.88 -5.30
CA LEU A 15 -6.61 -14.09 -4.80
C LEU A 15 -7.07 -14.51 -3.40
N ARG A 16 -6.64 -15.67 -2.88
CA ARG A 16 -7.03 -16.14 -1.53
C ARG A 16 -5.92 -16.00 -0.49
N VAL A 17 -6.30 -15.81 0.76
CA VAL A 17 -5.34 -15.85 1.87
C VAL A 17 -4.68 -17.23 1.99
N ALA A 18 -3.46 -17.26 2.52
CA ALA A 18 -2.74 -18.52 2.70
C ALA A 18 -3.52 -19.47 3.64
N PRO A 19 -3.67 -20.77 3.31
CA PRO A 19 -4.37 -21.73 4.18
C PRO A 19 -3.80 -21.77 5.59
N ARG A 20 -2.47 -21.66 5.72
CA ARG A 20 -1.80 -21.63 7.03
C ARG A 20 -2.21 -20.43 7.90
N LEU A 21 -2.53 -19.30 7.29
CA LEU A 21 -3.04 -18.13 8.02
C LEU A 21 -4.41 -18.40 8.62
N ARG A 22 -5.29 -19.10 7.89
CA ARG A 22 -6.62 -19.53 8.39
C ARG A 22 -6.51 -20.48 9.56
N GLU A 23 -5.61 -21.46 9.45
CA GLU A 23 -5.34 -22.39 10.55
C GLU A 23 -4.88 -21.66 11.81
N LEU A 24 -4.00 -20.66 11.67
CA LEU A 24 -3.55 -19.84 12.79
C LEU A 24 -4.69 -19.02 13.39
N GLN A 25 -5.48 -18.31 12.58
CA GLN A 25 -6.62 -17.53 13.06
C GLN A 25 -7.65 -18.39 13.84
N SER A 26 -7.79 -19.68 13.49
CA SER A 26 -8.65 -20.61 14.24
C SER A 26 -8.15 -20.95 15.66
N GLN A 27 -6.87 -20.69 15.93
CA GLN A 27 -6.18 -21.01 17.20
C GLN A 27 -6.04 -19.78 18.12
N GLY A 28 -6.40 -18.58 17.65
CA GLY A 28 -6.27 -17.32 18.39
C GLY A 28 -5.82 -16.18 17.49
N ALA A 29 -5.62 -15.00 18.08
CA ALA A 29 -5.24 -13.78 17.35
C ALA A 29 -3.74 -13.47 17.41
N VAL A 30 -2.97 -14.13 18.28
CA VAL A 30 -1.55 -13.83 18.56
C VAL A 30 -0.72 -15.10 18.46
N HIS A 31 0.30 -15.10 17.59
CA HIS A 31 1.10 -16.28 17.30
C HIS A 31 2.60 -15.95 17.35
N ARG A 32 3.40 -16.88 17.90
CA ARG A 32 4.85 -16.81 17.75
C ARG A 32 5.24 -17.40 16.39
N VAL A 33 6.00 -16.64 15.61
CA VAL A 33 6.44 -17.00 14.26
C VAL A 33 7.93 -16.76 14.06
N ARG A 34 8.49 -17.32 13.00
CA ARG A 34 9.78 -16.94 12.43
C ARG A 34 9.59 -16.10 11.18
N THR A 35 10.35 -15.02 11.04
CA THR A 35 10.31 -14.11 9.89
C THR A 35 11.11 -14.68 8.71
N ALA A 36 11.03 -14.06 7.53
CA ALA A 36 11.73 -14.52 6.33
C ALA A 36 13.26 -14.63 6.50
N VAL A 37 13.83 -13.87 7.44
CA VAL A 37 15.26 -13.87 7.79
C VAL A 37 15.59 -14.75 9.00
N GLY A 38 14.60 -15.47 9.54
CA GLY A 38 14.76 -16.47 10.62
C GLY A 38 14.56 -15.92 12.03
N ASP A 39 14.41 -14.61 12.19
CA ASP A 39 14.19 -13.96 13.49
C ASP A 39 12.82 -14.29 14.07
N GLU A 40 12.69 -14.17 15.39
CA GLU A 40 11.41 -14.39 16.07
C GLU A 40 10.54 -13.13 16.07
N ALA A 41 9.23 -13.33 15.93
CA ALA A 41 8.24 -12.25 16.02
C ALA A 41 6.92 -12.74 16.61
N TRP A 42 6.12 -11.78 17.09
CA TRP A 42 4.70 -11.97 17.37
C TRP A 42 3.87 -11.54 16.16
N LEU A 43 3.14 -12.46 15.55
CA LEU A 43 2.17 -12.18 14.50
C LEU A 43 0.79 -11.97 15.12
N VAL A 44 0.18 -10.81 14.88
CA VAL A 44 -1.18 -10.49 15.32
C VAL A 44 -2.12 -10.46 14.11
N THR A 45 -3.18 -11.25 14.14
CA THR A 45 -4.05 -11.54 12.98
C THR A 45 -5.52 -11.17 13.19
N GLY A 46 -5.96 -10.99 14.43
CA GLY A 46 -7.35 -10.63 14.78
C GLY A 46 -7.64 -9.14 14.55
N HIS A 47 -8.80 -8.82 13.98
CA HIS A 47 -9.14 -7.45 13.57
C HIS A 47 -9.18 -6.47 14.74
N ALA A 48 -9.86 -6.84 15.84
CA ALA A 48 -9.97 -5.98 17.02
C ALA A 48 -8.59 -5.71 17.66
N GLN A 49 -7.73 -6.73 17.71
CA GLN A 49 -6.37 -6.64 18.24
C GLN A 49 -5.50 -5.77 17.35
N VAL A 50 -5.46 -6.03 16.04
CA VAL A 50 -4.67 -5.24 15.09
C VAL A 50 -5.12 -3.78 15.12
N ARG A 51 -6.44 -3.50 15.08
CA ARG A 51 -6.96 -2.14 15.14
C ARG A 51 -6.52 -1.41 16.40
N ARG A 52 -6.65 -2.05 17.57
CA ARG A 52 -6.24 -1.46 18.86
C ARG A 52 -4.74 -1.19 18.91
N LEU A 53 -3.92 -2.15 18.47
CA LEU A 53 -2.46 -2.06 18.54
C LEU A 53 -1.87 -1.07 17.52
N LEU A 54 -2.56 -0.80 16.41
CA LEU A 54 -2.16 0.26 15.48
C LEU A 54 -2.22 1.66 16.09
N ASP A 55 -2.98 1.84 17.17
CA ASP A 55 -3.13 3.09 17.92
C ASP A 55 -2.49 3.03 19.33
N ASP A 56 -1.70 1.98 19.63
CA ASP A 56 -1.03 1.82 20.92
C ASP A 56 0.38 2.42 20.87
N ASP A 57 0.60 3.53 21.59
CA ASP A 57 1.88 4.25 21.62
C ASP A 57 3.06 3.44 22.20
N ARG A 58 2.79 2.27 22.82
CA ARG A 58 3.83 1.33 23.24
C ARG A 58 4.42 0.57 22.05
N LEU A 59 3.86 0.67 20.85
CA LEU A 59 4.35 0.05 19.63
C LEU A 59 4.89 1.10 18.64
N GLY A 60 6.21 1.13 18.46
CA GLY A 60 6.91 2.06 17.55
C GLY A 60 7.44 1.38 16.28
N ARG A 61 8.02 2.15 15.36
CA ARG A 61 8.88 1.63 14.27
C ARG A 61 10.36 1.68 14.64
N GLY A 62 10.77 2.54 15.56
CA GLY A 62 12.16 2.60 16.04
C GLY A 62 12.49 1.50 17.06
N HIS A 63 13.78 1.23 17.26
CA HIS A 63 14.31 0.31 18.26
C HIS A 63 15.53 0.95 18.97
N PRO A 64 15.75 0.75 20.28
CA PRO A 64 16.88 1.39 20.98
C PRO A 64 18.26 0.89 20.53
N VAL A 65 18.32 -0.33 19.98
CA VAL A 65 19.54 -0.93 19.40
C VAL A 65 19.18 -1.53 18.04
N PRO A 66 19.02 -0.70 16.97
CA PRO A 66 18.52 -1.17 15.68
C PRO A 66 19.33 -2.30 15.03
N GLU A 67 20.63 -2.36 15.31
CA GLU A 67 21.61 -3.24 14.70
C GLU A 67 21.41 -4.71 15.11
N THR A 68 20.83 -4.93 16.29
CA THR A 68 20.57 -6.26 16.85
C THR A 68 19.09 -6.58 16.98
N ALA A 69 18.21 -5.70 16.48
CA ALA A 69 16.77 -5.90 16.54
C ALA A 69 16.34 -7.03 15.60
N ALA A 70 15.35 -7.81 16.00
CA ALA A 70 14.71 -8.80 15.13
C ALA A 70 14.12 -8.12 13.88
N ARG A 71 14.30 -8.72 12.71
CA ARG A 71 13.89 -8.17 11.41
C ARG A 71 12.79 -9.02 10.79
N MET A 72 11.84 -8.36 10.13
CA MET A 72 10.80 -9.00 9.33
C MET A 72 11.32 -9.52 7.99
N GLY A 73 12.32 -8.84 7.42
CA GLY A 73 12.91 -9.12 6.11
C GLY A 73 14.09 -8.22 5.80
N ASP A 74 14.60 -8.27 4.55
CA ASP A 74 15.80 -7.53 4.16
C ASP A 74 15.53 -6.12 3.60
N SER A 75 14.29 -5.80 3.25
CA SER A 75 13.90 -4.45 2.80
C SER A 75 14.40 -3.36 3.74
N ALA A 76 14.96 -2.27 3.19
CA ALA A 76 15.35 -1.11 3.97
C ALA A 76 14.12 -0.34 4.53
N LEU A 77 12.95 -0.44 3.87
CA LEU A 77 11.74 0.29 4.23
C LEU A 77 10.88 -0.41 5.29
N PHE A 78 10.80 -1.74 5.23
CA PHE A 78 9.88 -2.51 6.08
C PHE A 78 10.53 -3.74 6.70
N GLY A 79 11.80 -4.01 6.42
CA GLY A 79 12.49 -5.18 6.96
C GLY A 79 12.89 -5.06 8.42
N GLY A 80 13.12 -3.85 8.94
CA GLY A 80 13.65 -3.63 10.30
C GLY A 80 13.17 -2.34 10.97
N PRO A 81 13.84 -1.92 12.05
CA PRO A 81 13.56 -0.65 12.71
C PRO A 81 13.76 0.54 11.77
N LEU A 82 12.90 1.56 11.90
CA LEU A 82 12.97 2.80 11.14
C LEU A 82 12.88 4.03 12.04
N GLY A 83 13.55 5.10 11.62
CA GLY A 83 13.57 6.39 12.33
C GLY A 83 14.37 6.33 13.63
N ASN A 84 14.25 7.38 14.43
CA ASN A 84 14.95 7.51 15.70
C ASN A 84 14.04 7.09 16.86
N PHE A 85 14.44 6.08 17.64
CA PHE A 85 13.64 5.55 18.75
C PHE A 85 13.23 6.62 19.77
N ALA A 86 14.10 7.59 20.06
CA ALA A 86 13.86 8.62 21.07
C ALA A 86 12.92 9.73 20.59
N THR A 87 13.03 10.13 19.31
CA THR A 87 12.28 11.27 18.76
C THR A 87 11.12 10.86 17.86
N GLU A 88 10.93 9.56 17.59
CA GLU A 88 9.96 9.03 16.63
C GLU A 88 8.57 9.67 16.69
N GLN A 89 7.99 9.82 17.89
CA GLN A 89 6.65 10.39 18.03
C GLN A 89 6.62 11.86 17.59
N ALA A 90 7.62 12.64 17.97
CA ALA A 90 7.76 14.04 17.58
C ALA A 90 8.05 14.19 16.08
N ASP A 91 8.97 13.39 15.55
CA ASP A 91 9.32 13.36 14.12
C ASP A 91 8.10 13.01 13.27
N HIS A 92 7.34 12.01 13.69
CA HIS A 92 6.13 11.58 13.00
C HIS A 92 5.00 12.63 13.09
N ALA A 93 4.82 13.27 14.24
CA ALA A 93 3.85 14.37 14.38
C ALA A 93 4.20 15.55 13.48
N ARG A 94 5.49 15.93 13.42
CA ARG A 94 5.99 16.96 12.52
C ARG A 94 5.76 16.60 11.06
N MET A 95 6.18 15.40 10.63
CA MET A 95 5.92 14.87 9.29
C MET A 95 4.43 14.98 8.93
N ARG A 96 3.53 14.57 9.83
CA ARG A 96 2.08 14.68 9.60
C ARG A 96 1.62 16.11 9.46
N SER A 97 2.08 17.03 10.31
CA SER A 97 1.70 18.44 10.22
C SER A 97 2.11 19.09 8.90
N LEU A 98 3.25 18.68 8.34
CA LEU A 98 3.74 19.17 7.05
C LEU A 98 2.96 18.56 5.88
N LEU A 99 2.63 17.27 5.94
CA LEU A 99 2.05 16.56 4.80
C LEU A 99 0.51 16.60 4.73
N GLN A 100 -0.19 16.53 5.86
CA GLN A 100 -1.66 16.46 5.89
C GLN A 100 -2.38 17.59 5.13
N PRO A 101 -1.94 18.87 5.20
CA PRO A 101 -2.62 19.96 4.49
C PRO A 101 -2.70 19.76 2.98
N HIS A 102 -1.77 19.00 2.39
CA HIS A 102 -1.72 18.68 0.96
C HIS A 102 -2.78 17.65 0.52
N PHE A 103 -3.30 16.87 1.47
CA PHE A 103 -4.33 15.84 1.24
C PHE A 103 -5.71 16.26 1.78
N SER A 104 -5.91 17.58 2.00
CA SER A 104 -7.18 18.10 2.50
C SER A 104 -8.35 17.83 1.53
N PRO A 105 -9.60 17.68 2.03
CA PRO A 105 -10.76 17.42 1.17
C PRO A 105 -10.94 18.42 0.03
N LYS A 106 -10.60 19.70 0.26
CA LYS A 106 -10.66 20.75 -0.77
C LYS A 106 -9.70 20.44 -1.92
N ARG A 107 -8.45 20.08 -1.62
CA ARG A 107 -7.43 19.75 -2.63
C ARG A 107 -7.79 18.48 -3.38
N MET A 108 -8.24 17.46 -2.66
CA MET A 108 -8.67 16.19 -3.26
C MET A 108 -9.83 16.38 -4.25
N ARG A 109 -10.83 17.20 -3.90
CA ARG A 109 -11.89 17.58 -4.84
C ARG A 109 -11.37 18.34 -6.07
N ALA A 110 -10.38 19.22 -5.90
CA ALA A 110 -9.78 19.96 -7.01
C ALA A 110 -8.91 19.09 -7.93
N LEU A 111 -8.30 18.04 -7.39
CA LEU A 111 -7.45 17.11 -8.15
C LEU A 111 -8.28 16.08 -8.94
N ARG A 112 -9.47 15.71 -8.46
CA ARG A 112 -10.33 14.68 -9.09
C ARG A 112 -10.55 14.87 -10.61
N PRO A 113 -10.91 16.06 -11.13
CA PRO A 113 -11.07 16.26 -12.58
C PRO A 113 -9.81 15.94 -13.38
N ARG A 114 -8.63 16.19 -12.80
CA ARG A 114 -7.35 15.87 -13.43
C ARG A 114 -7.11 14.36 -13.46
N VAL A 115 -7.41 13.65 -12.37
CA VAL A 115 -7.37 12.18 -12.33
C VAL A 115 -8.31 11.58 -13.36
N GLU A 116 -9.53 12.12 -13.49
CA GLU A 116 -10.51 11.69 -14.48
C GLU A 116 -10.01 11.86 -15.92
N ALA A 117 -9.38 13.00 -16.23
CA ALA A 117 -8.80 13.27 -17.54
C ALA A 117 -7.61 12.34 -17.87
N LEU A 118 -6.72 12.10 -16.89
CA LEU A 118 -5.58 11.19 -17.06
C LEU A 118 -6.06 9.75 -17.30
N ALA A 119 -7.02 9.28 -16.49
CA ALA A 119 -7.64 7.97 -16.67
C ALA A 119 -8.33 7.86 -18.03
N THR A 120 -9.05 8.90 -18.47
CA THR A 120 -9.68 8.91 -19.79
C THR A 120 -8.67 8.77 -20.92
N GLY A 121 -7.55 9.51 -20.88
CA GLY A 121 -6.51 9.39 -21.91
C GLY A 121 -5.92 7.99 -21.99
N LEU A 122 -5.60 7.38 -20.84
CA LEU A 122 -5.07 6.01 -20.79
C LEU A 122 -6.08 4.97 -21.32
N LEU A 123 -7.36 5.14 -21.02
CA LEU A 123 -8.40 4.24 -21.52
C LEU A 123 -8.74 4.48 -23.00
N ASP A 124 -8.55 5.69 -23.52
CA ASP A 124 -8.63 5.98 -24.97
C ASP A 124 -7.48 5.26 -25.69
N GLU A 125 -6.24 5.37 -25.20
CA GLU A 125 -5.08 4.64 -25.74
C GLU A 125 -5.27 3.12 -25.70
N LEU A 126 -5.80 2.59 -24.59
CA LEU A 126 -6.13 1.17 -24.47
C LEU A 126 -7.17 0.72 -25.50
N ALA A 127 -8.21 1.53 -25.74
CA ALA A 127 -9.24 1.22 -26.73
C ALA A 127 -8.67 1.22 -28.16
N GLU A 128 -7.74 2.12 -28.47
CA GLU A 128 -7.06 2.18 -29.78
C GLU A 128 -6.10 0.99 -29.99
N GLN A 129 -5.41 0.55 -28.93
CA GLN A 129 -4.54 -0.63 -28.97
C GLN A 129 -5.33 -1.91 -29.30
N GLY A 130 -6.56 -2.00 -28.81
CA GLY A 130 -7.45 -3.14 -29.01
C GLY A 130 -7.18 -4.30 -28.06
N SER A 131 -7.99 -5.36 -28.22
CA SER A 131 -8.01 -6.56 -27.36
C SER A 131 -7.34 -7.75 -28.07
N PRO A 132 -6.54 -8.59 -27.38
CA PRO A 132 -6.18 -8.55 -25.95
C PRO A 132 -5.18 -7.43 -25.60
N ALA A 133 -5.22 -6.98 -24.35
CA ALA A 133 -4.24 -6.04 -23.80
C ALA A 133 -3.88 -6.35 -22.34
N ASP A 134 -2.77 -5.78 -21.87
CA ASP A 134 -2.37 -5.82 -20.46
C ASP A 134 -2.82 -4.54 -19.76
N LEU A 135 -3.82 -4.67 -18.87
CA LEU A 135 -4.35 -3.56 -18.10
C LEU A 135 -3.36 -3.07 -17.03
N GLN A 136 -2.43 -3.92 -16.60
CA GLN A 136 -1.38 -3.53 -15.68
C GLN A 136 -0.47 -2.47 -16.33
N ALA A 137 0.05 -2.75 -17.53
CA ALA A 137 0.86 -1.80 -18.29
C ALA A 137 0.08 -0.59 -18.80
N ALA A 138 -1.15 -0.78 -19.29
CA ALA A 138 -1.92 0.30 -19.92
C ALA A 138 -2.58 1.27 -18.92
N MET A 139 -2.88 0.82 -17.70
CA MET A 139 -3.68 1.60 -16.75
C MET A 139 -3.08 1.63 -15.34
N ALA A 140 -2.80 0.46 -14.75
CA ALA A 140 -2.43 0.37 -13.34
C ALA A 140 -1.06 1.01 -13.05
N LEU A 141 -0.08 0.83 -13.93
CA LEU A 141 1.24 1.43 -13.85
C LEU A 141 1.23 2.94 -14.15
N PRO A 142 0.71 3.43 -15.29
CA PRO A 142 0.84 4.83 -15.67
C PRO A 142 -0.04 5.81 -14.85
N LEU A 143 -1.25 5.41 -14.44
CA LEU A 143 -2.15 6.38 -13.78
C LEU A 143 -1.57 6.91 -12.46
N PRO A 144 -1.13 6.09 -11.49
CA PRO A 144 -0.71 6.62 -10.19
C PRO A 144 0.56 7.46 -10.28
N ILE A 145 1.48 7.12 -11.19
CA ILE A 145 2.68 7.92 -11.42
C ILE A 145 2.34 9.29 -12.03
N LEU A 146 1.39 9.36 -12.98
CA LEU A 146 0.90 10.63 -13.52
C LEU A 146 0.27 11.50 -12.42
N VAL A 147 -0.58 10.90 -11.59
CA VAL A 147 -1.30 11.61 -10.52
C VAL A 147 -0.35 12.12 -9.44
N ILE A 148 0.61 11.31 -8.99
CA ILE A 148 1.55 11.73 -7.96
C ILE A 148 2.55 12.77 -8.49
N CYS A 149 2.96 12.68 -9.76
CA CYS A 149 3.78 13.69 -10.41
C CYS A 149 3.07 15.04 -10.48
N GLU A 150 1.78 15.07 -10.84
CA GLU A 150 0.96 16.29 -10.83
C GLU A 150 0.87 16.90 -9.42
N LEU A 151 0.64 16.06 -8.40
CA LEU A 151 0.53 16.53 -7.01
C LEU A 151 1.85 17.12 -6.48
N LEU A 152 2.96 16.43 -6.75
CA LEU A 152 4.29 16.81 -6.27
C LEU A 152 4.95 17.89 -7.13
N GLY A 153 4.48 18.11 -8.37
CA GLY A 153 5.10 19.01 -9.33
C GLY A 153 6.39 18.43 -9.91
N VAL A 154 6.42 17.10 -10.07
CA VAL A 154 7.53 16.35 -10.66
C VAL A 154 7.29 16.23 -12.17
N PRO A 155 8.29 16.48 -13.02
CA PRO A 155 8.17 16.27 -14.47
C PRO A 155 7.87 14.80 -14.81
N TYR A 156 6.88 14.57 -15.67
CA TYR A 156 6.46 13.20 -16.04
C TYR A 156 7.45 12.51 -17.00
N GLU A 157 8.23 13.28 -17.74
CA GLU A 157 9.30 12.79 -18.60
C GLU A 157 10.35 11.95 -17.85
N ASP A 158 10.48 12.14 -16.53
CA ASP A 158 11.42 11.39 -15.68
C ASP A 158 10.85 10.04 -15.16
N ARG A 159 9.62 9.67 -15.54
CA ARG A 159 8.89 8.50 -14.99
C ARG A 159 9.66 7.18 -15.06
N ASP A 160 10.41 6.93 -16.14
CA ASP A 160 11.11 5.67 -16.34
C ASP A 160 12.23 5.52 -15.28
N GLN A 161 12.86 6.64 -14.89
CA GLN A 161 13.85 6.67 -13.81
C GLN A 161 13.19 6.42 -12.46
N PHE A 162 12.04 7.08 -12.17
CA PHE A 162 11.32 6.85 -10.92
C PHE A 162 10.84 5.42 -10.78
N GLN A 163 10.31 4.83 -11.86
CA GLN A 163 9.86 3.45 -11.84
C GLN A 163 11.01 2.52 -11.45
N ALA A 164 12.17 2.66 -12.10
CA ALA A 164 13.35 1.88 -11.77
C ALA A 164 13.80 2.07 -10.29
N TRP A 165 13.89 3.31 -9.81
CA TRP A 165 14.32 3.57 -8.43
C TRP A 165 13.30 3.13 -7.39
N THR A 166 12.00 3.27 -7.67
CA THR A 166 10.94 2.81 -6.78
C THR A 166 10.92 1.29 -6.70
N ASP A 167 11.07 0.58 -7.82
CA ASP A 167 11.20 -0.88 -7.88
C ASP A 167 12.40 -1.40 -7.07
N ASP A 168 13.55 -0.72 -7.19
CA ASP A 168 14.73 -1.03 -6.39
C ASP A 168 14.46 -0.78 -4.90
N ALA A 169 13.90 0.38 -4.54
CA ALA A 169 13.62 0.78 -3.17
C ALA A 169 12.70 -0.20 -2.42
N VAL A 170 11.70 -0.76 -3.11
CA VAL A 170 10.74 -1.71 -2.52
C VAL A 170 11.21 -3.17 -2.53
N ASN A 171 12.43 -3.46 -2.97
CA ASN A 171 12.97 -4.81 -2.98
C ASN A 171 13.04 -5.38 -1.54
N THR A 172 12.61 -6.63 -1.39
CA THR A 172 12.51 -7.32 -0.09
C THR A 172 13.61 -8.34 0.17
N ARG A 173 14.40 -8.67 -0.86
CA ARG A 173 15.42 -9.74 -0.83
C ARG A 173 16.85 -9.22 -0.93
N ASP A 174 17.01 -7.99 -1.37
CA ASP A 174 18.31 -7.34 -1.52
C ASP A 174 18.28 -5.96 -0.85
N ARG A 175 18.88 -5.90 0.34
CA ARG A 175 18.96 -4.66 1.13
C ARG A 175 19.79 -3.59 0.42
N ALA A 176 20.90 -3.96 -0.21
CA ALA A 176 21.79 -3.00 -0.84
C ALA A 176 21.10 -2.34 -2.05
N ARG A 177 20.36 -3.13 -2.83
CA ARG A 177 19.50 -2.62 -3.91
C ARG A 177 18.40 -1.69 -3.39
N SER A 178 17.75 -2.07 -2.28
CA SER A 178 16.74 -1.22 -1.61
C SER A 178 17.32 0.12 -1.14
N GLU A 179 18.52 0.13 -0.54
CA GLU A 179 19.22 1.34 -0.13
C GLU A 179 19.63 2.21 -1.32
N GLN A 180 20.08 1.60 -2.42
CA GLN A 180 20.44 2.31 -3.65
C GLN A 180 19.24 3.04 -4.26
N GLY A 181 18.10 2.36 -4.40
CA GLY A 181 16.87 2.97 -4.95
C GLY A 181 16.41 4.17 -4.11
N LEU A 182 16.47 4.06 -2.77
CA LEU A 182 16.16 5.17 -1.86
C LEU A 182 17.16 6.33 -2.01
N GLY A 183 18.45 6.02 -2.15
CA GLY A 183 19.49 7.01 -2.39
C GLY A 183 19.26 7.79 -3.69
N SER A 184 18.98 7.10 -4.80
CA SER A 184 18.72 7.73 -6.09
C SER A 184 17.46 8.61 -6.09
N LEU A 185 16.37 8.15 -5.45
CA LEU A 185 15.18 8.97 -5.23
C LEU A 185 15.52 10.24 -4.45
N PHE A 186 16.28 10.11 -3.36
CA PHE A 186 16.64 11.26 -2.52
C PHE A 186 17.54 12.27 -3.25
N GLU A 187 18.54 11.80 -4.02
CA GLU A 187 19.39 12.65 -4.86
C GLU A 187 18.57 13.42 -5.91
N TYR A 188 17.60 12.76 -6.54
CA TYR A 188 16.67 13.41 -7.45
C TYR A 188 15.82 14.46 -6.73
N GLY A 189 15.27 14.12 -5.57
CA GLY A 189 14.47 15.03 -4.75
C GLY A 189 15.21 16.32 -4.39
N GLN A 190 16.51 16.23 -4.06
CA GLN A 190 17.34 17.41 -3.78
C GLN A 190 17.47 18.33 -5.01
N LYS A 191 17.68 17.77 -6.20
CA LYS A 191 17.75 18.56 -7.45
C LYS A 191 16.42 19.26 -7.72
N LEU A 192 15.30 18.56 -7.51
CA LEU A 192 13.97 19.11 -7.73
C LEU A 192 13.64 20.21 -6.71
N VAL A 193 13.99 20.02 -5.45
CA VAL A 193 13.86 21.06 -4.41
C VAL A 193 14.63 22.33 -4.77
N ALA A 194 15.89 22.19 -5.21
CA ALA A 194 16.69 23.33 -5.65
C ALA A 194 16.03 24.08 -6.82
N HIS A 195 15.48 23.35 -7.79
CA HIS A 195 14.73 23.92 -8.91
C HIS A 195 13.47 24.66 -8.44
N LYS A 196 12.66 24.05 -7.56
CA LYS A 196 11.42 24.64 -7.02
C LYS A 196 11.67 25.85 -6.12
N ARG A 197 12.83 25.94 -5.45
CA ARG A 197 13.22 27.16 -4.72
C ARG A 197 13.48 28.34 -5.66
N ALA A 198 14.05 28.09 -6.84
CA ALA A 198 14.31 29.12 -7.84
C ALA A 198 13.04 29.51 -8.62
N GLY A 199 12.13 28.56 -8.84
CA GLY A 199 10.88 28.76 -9.56
C GLY A 199 9.73 27.95 -8.93
N PRO A 200 9.04 28.48 -7.91
CA PRO A 200 7.97 27.76 -7.23
C PRO A 200 6.74 27.60 -8.14
N GLY A 201 6.10 26.44 -8.07
CA GLY A 201 4.81 26.13 -8.68
C GLY A 201 3.69 25.95 -7.65
N ASP A 202 2.50 25.53 -8.10
CA ASP A 202 1.38 25.19 -7.20
C ASP A 202 1.39 23.70 -6.79
N ASP A 203 2.54 23.23 -6.32
CA ASP A 203 2.79 21.82 -6.02
C ASP A 203 3.28 21.58 -4.58
N VAL A 204 3.28 20.32 -4.15
CA VAL A 204 3.64 19.97 -2.75
C VAL A 204 5.08 20.34 -2.45
N ILE A 205 6.01 20.10 -3.38
CA ILE A 205 7.44 20.41 -3.17
C ILE A 205 7.62 21.91 -2.94
N SER A 206 7.03 22.75 -3.79
CA SER A 206 7.09 24.21 -3.66
C SER A 206 6.53 24.70 -2.33
N ARG A 207 5.45 24.09 -1.85
CA ARG A 207 4.84 24.44 -0.56
C ARG A 207 5.68 23.99 0.64
N LEU A 208 6.33 22.83 0.56
CA LEU A 208 7.29 22.39 1.58
C LEU A 208 8.50 23.33 1.60
N CYS A 209 9.05 23.71 0.45
CA CYS A 209 10.14 24.68 0.33
C CYS A 209 9.78 26.06 0.91
N ALA A 210 8.51 26.46 0.83
CA ALA A 210 8.01 27.74 1.34
C ALA A 210 7.69 27.71 2.85
N THR A 211 7.70 26.54 3.49
CA THR A 211 7.41 26.40 4.91
C THR A 211 8.64 26.80 5.73
N GLU A 212 8.46 27.68 6.72
CA GLU A 212 9.53 28.06 7.64
C GLU A 212 10.09 26.82 8.38
N ASP A 213 11.38 26.83 8.66
CA ASP A 213 12.12 25.74 9.32
C ASP A 213 12.07 24.39 8.59
N VAL A 214 11.68 24.32 7.32
CA VAL A 214 11.83 23.13 6.47
C VAL A 214 13.09 23.26 5.62
N SER A 215 14.06 22.38 5.92
CA SER A 215 15.31 22.30 5.15
C SER A 215 15.11 21.63 3.80
N ASP A 216 16.05 21.82 2.88
CA ASP A 216 16.01 21.19 1.54
C ASP A 216 16.06 19.68 1.62
N VAL A 217 16.84 19.16 2.57
CA VAL A 217 16.95 17.73 2.89
C VAL A 217 15.60 17.19 3.38
N GLU A 218 14.92 17.92 4.27
CA GLU A 218 13.61 17.50 4.78
C GLU A 218 12.53 17.56 3.68
N ALA A 219 12.50 18.65 2.89
CA ALA A 219 11.57 18.77 1.77
C ALA A 219 11.78 17.63 0.73
N ALA A 220 13.02 17.32 0.38
CA ALA A 220 13.35 16.24 -0.55
C ALA A 220 12.93 14.88 0.02
N GLY A 221 13.27 14.59 1.29
CA GLY A 221 12.92 13.34 1.95
C GLY A 221 11.41 13.11 2.04
N LEU A 222 10.65 14.13 2.47
CA LEU A 222 9.19 14.05 2.58
C LEU A 222 8.53 13.87 1.20
N SER A 223 9.02 14.57 0.18
CA SER A 223 8.46 14.52 -1.17
C SER A 223 8.70 13.18 -1.85
N MET A 224 9.91 12.63 -1.71
CA MET A 224 10.25 11.33 -2.29
C MET A 224 9.59 10.18 -1.54
N ALA A 225 9.37 10.32 -0.22
CA ALA A 225 8.53 9.39 0.53
C ALA A 225 7.09 9.37 0.03
N LEU A 226 6.52 10.54 -0.30
CA LEU A 226 5.19 10.63 -0.93
C LEU A 226 5.17 10.04 -2.34
N LEU A 227 6.20 10.28 -3.15
CA LEU A 227 6.30 9.71 -4.50
C LEU A 227 6.27 8.18 -4.46
N LEU A 228 7.15 7.60 -3.64
CA LEU A 228 7.26 6.16 -3.45
C LEU A 228 5.94 5.56 -2.92
N ALA A 229 5.38 6.15 -1.86
CA ALA A 229 4.17 5.64 -1.23
C ALA A 229 2.89 5.86 -2.06
N GLY A 230 2.84 6.90 -2.88
CA GLY A 230 1.68 7.23 -3.71
C GLY A 230 1.61 6.45 -5.02
N HIS A 231 2.77 6.01 -5.53
CA HIS A 231 2.86 5.25 -6.78
C HIS A 231 2.58 3.76 -6.55
N GLU A 232 3.52 3.04 -5.94
CA GLU A 232 3.57 1.58 -6.04
C GLU A 232 2.40 0.88 -5.33
N THR A 233 1.90 1.42 -4.21
CA THR A 233 0.74 0.80 -3.55
C THR A 233 -0.53 0.92 -4.37
N THR A 234 -0.71 2.03 -5.08
CA THR A 234 -1.93 2.29 -5.86
C THR A 234 -1.94 1.47 -7.15
N VAL A 235 -0.77 1.30 -7.78
CA VAL A 235 -0.55 0.37 -8.89
C VAL A 235 -1.06 -1.02 -8.51
N VAL A 236 -0.62 -1.54 -7.36
CA VAL A 236 -1.05 -2.86 -6.87
C VAL A 236 -2.54 -2.91 -6.58
N GLN A 237 -3.13 -1.85 -6.00
CA GLN A 237 -4.56 -1.84 -5.70
C GLN A 237 -5.44 -1.79 -6.95
N ILE A 238 -5.04 -1.07 -8.00
CA ILE A 238 -5.73 -1.08 -9.29
C ILE A 238 -5.67 -2.49 -9.89
N GLY A 239 -4.46 -3.05 -10.04
CA GLY A 239 -4.28 -4.38 -10.63
C GLY A 239 -5.02 -5.47 -9.85
N MET A 240 -4.88 -5.50 -8.52
CA MET A 240 -5.59 -6.45 -7.68
C MET A 240 -7.10 -6.26 -7.70
N GLY A 241 -7.59 -5.02 -7.70
CA GLY A 241 -9.02 -4.75 -7.73
C GLY A 241 -9.66 -5.21 -9.04
N VAL A 242 -8.98 -5.01 -10.18
CA VAL A 242 -9.42 -5.55 -11.47
C VAL A 242 -9.44 -7.08 -11.44
N LEU A 243 -8.38 -7.73 -10.95
CA LEU A 243 -8.36 -9.18 -10.85
C LEU A 243 -9.48 -9.74 -9.97
N LEU A 244 -9.71 -9.13 -8.80
CA LEU A 244 -10.75 -9.55 -7.86
C LEU A 244 -12.16 -9.38 -8.44
N LEU A 245 -12.42 -8.28 -9.16
CA LEU A 245 -13.69 -8.07 -9.84
C LEU A 245 -13.90 -9.03 -11.00
N LEU A 246 -12.90 -9.21 -11.88
CA LEU A 246 -13.04 -10.03 -13.08
C LEU A 246 -13.01 -11.54 -12.78
N ALA A 247 -12.43 -11.95 -11.65
CA ALA A 247 -12.56 -13.31 -11.13
C ALA A 247 -14.00 -13.64 -10.67
N SER A 248 -14.86 -12.62 -10.50
CA SER A 248 -16.27 -12.74 -10.12
C SER A 248 -17.16 -12.01 -11.14
N PRO A 249 -17.42 -12.58 -12.33
CA PRO A 249 -18.11 -11.88 -13.42
C PRO A 249 -19.48 -11.28 -13.04
N GLU A 250 -20.18 -11.87 -12.08
CA GLU A 250 -21.40 -11.33 -11.49
C GLU A 250 -21.18 -9.98 -10.77
N GLN A 251 -20.08 -9.82 -10.04
CA GLN A 251 -19.70 -8.57 -9.38
C GLN A 251 -19.37 -7.50 -10.43
N TRP A 252 -18.66 -7.87 -11.50
CA TRP A 252 -18.40 -6.96 -12.61
C TRP A 252 -19.69 -6.48 -13.29
N ARG A 253 -20.60 -7.40 -13.64
CA ARG A 253 -21.90 -7.05 -14.23
C ARG A 253 -22.74 -6.18 -13.29
N ALA A 254 -22.72 -6.44 -11.99
CA ALA A 254 -23.43 -5.62 -11.01
C ALA A 254 -22.88 -4.18 -11.00
N LEU A 255 -21.56 -4.01 -11.02
CA LEU A 255 -20.91 -2.70 -11.07
C LEU A 255 -21.20 -1.95 -12.38
N VAL A 256 -21.24 -2.66 -13.52
CA VAL A 256 -21.62 -2.11 -14.84
C VAL A 256 -23.07 -1.63 -14.85
N ASN A 257 -23.99 -2.41 -14.27
CA ASN A 257 -25.41 -2.08 -14.23
C ASN A 257 -25.73 -0.93 -13.26
N ASP A 258 -24.95 -0.77 -12.20
CA ASP A 258 -25.08 0.32 -11.23
C ASP A 258 -23.71 0.89 -10.83
N PRO A 259 -23.18 1.87 -11.60
CA PRO A 259 -21.95 2.57 -11.25
C PRO A 259 -22.02 3.32 -9.91
N GLY A 260 -23.21 3.51 -9.34
CA GLY A 260 -23.39 4.04 -7.99
C GLY A 260 -22.77 3.15 -6.90
N LEU A 261 -22.49 1.88 -7.21
CA LEU A 261 -21.83 0.93 -6.30
C LEU A 261 -20.32 1.16 -6.18
N VAL A 262 -19.69 1.91 -7.09
CA VAL A 262 -18.22 2.06 -7.13
C VAL A 262 -17.61 2.51 -5.79
N PRO A 263 -18.15 3.48 -5.04
CA PRO A 263 -17.57 3.86 -3.75
C PRO A 263 -17.53 2.71 -2.74
N GLY A 264 -18.59 1.88 -2.68
CA GLY A 264 -18.64 0.71 -1.81
C GLY A 264 -17.73 -0.42 -2.30
N ALA A 265 -17.75 -0.66 -3.62
CA ALA A 265 -16.88 -1.64 -4.28
C ALA A 265 -15.39 -1.36 -3.98
N VAL A 266 -14.97 -0.09 -4.03
CA VAL A 266 -13.59 0.30 -3.73
C VAL A 266 -13.18 -0.08 -2.30
N GLU A 267 -14.04 0.12 -1.31
CA GLU A 267 -13.74 -0.30 0.08
C GLU A 267 -13.64 -1.83 0.19
N GLU A 268 -14.49 -2.59 -0.52
CA GLU A 268 -14.41 -4.05 -0.54
C GLU A 268 -13.12 -4.55 -1.22
N LEU A 269 -12.74 -3.95 -2.35
CA LEU A 269 -11.51 -4.32 -3.07
C LEU A 269 -10.26 -3.99 -2.25
N LEU A 270 -10.26 -2.85 -1.58
CA LEU A 270 -9.20 -2.49 -0.62
C LEU A 270 -9.11 -3.49 0.53
N ARG A 271 -10.25 -3.99 1.05
CA ARG A 271 -10.29 -5.02 2.08
C ARG A 271 -9.71 -6.34 1.56
N ALA A 272 -10.23 -6.82 0.44
CA ALA A 272 -9.97 -8.15 -0.11
C ALA A 272 -8.55 -8.30 -0.71
N SER A 273 -7.92 -7.21 -1.17
CA SER A 273 -6.57 -7.27 -1.77
C SER A 273 -5.44 -7.57 -0.78
N GLY A 274 -5.72 -7.55 0.54
CA GLY A 274 -4.71 -7.73 1.60
C GLY A 274 -4.01 -9.09 1.55
N LYS A 275 -2.69 -9.10 1.37
CA LYS A 275 -1.88 -10.31 1.08
C LYS A 275 -1.19 -10.96 2.28
N GLY A 276 -1.52 -10.55 3.50
CA GLY A 276 -0.73 -10.88 4.68
C GLY A 276 0.61 -10.12 4.72
N GLY A 277 1.42 -10.36 5.74
CA GLY A 277 2.78 -9.80 5.87
C GLY A 277 2.88 -8.60 6.83
N GLY A 278 1.77 -7.90 7.04
CA GLY A 278 1.55 -6.96 8.14
C GLY A 278 2.52 -5.78 8.24
N ILE A 279 2.31 -5.00 9.30
CA ILE A 279 3.09 -3.79 9.58
C ILE A 279 3.97 -4.07 10.80
N PRO A 280 5.31 -4.07 10.68
CA PRO A 280 6.19 -4.34 11.79
C PRO A 280 6.13 -3.19 12.81
N ARG A 281 6.21 -3.56 14.09
CA ARG A 281 6.31 -2.68 15.25
C ARG A 281 7.28 -3.28 16.26
N TYR A 282 7.88 -2.44 17.08
CA TYR A 282 8.71 -2.85 18.20
C TYR A 282 8.07 -2.39 19.50
N ALA A 283 7.97 -3.31 20.45
CA ALA A 283 7.47 -3.01 21.78
C ALA A 283 8.44 -2.09 22.52
N ARG A 284 7.98 -0.90 22.92
CA ARG A 284 8.76 0.08 23.70
C ARG A 284 8.82 -0.29 25.18
N THR A 285 7.84 -1.06 25.64
CA THR A 285 7.65 -1.53 27.01
C THR A 285 7.00 -2.90 26.99
N ASP A 286 7.09 -3.69 28.07
CA ASP A 286 6.31 -4.92 28.23
C ASP A 286 4.81 -4.62 28.06
N LEU A 287 4.10 -5.45 27.29
CA LEU A 287 2.64 -5.38 27.15
C LEU A 287 2.03 -6.78 27.04
N GLU A 288 0.73 -6.87 27.27
CA GLU A 288 -0.06 -8.09 27.10
C GLU A 288 -1.03 -7.94 25.93
N ILE A 289 -1.12 -8.96 25.09
CA ILE A 289 -2.06 -9.06 23.97
C ILE A 289 -2.78 -10.40 24.12
N ASP A 290 -4.05 -10.39 24.48
CA ASP A 290 -4.88 -11.58 24.68
C ASP A 290 -4.21 -12.66 25.56
N GLY A 291 -3.67 -12.25 26.72
CA GLY A 291 -2.96 -13.15 27.65
C GLY A 291 -1.52 -13.50 27.25
N VAL A 292 -1.06 -13.08 26.06
CA VAL A 292 0.32 -13.28 25.60
C VAL A 292 1.18 -12.10 26.04
N ARG A 293 2.25 -12.39 26.77
CA ARG A 293 3.22 -11.38 27.22
C ARG A 293 4.26 -11.09 26.13
N VAL A 294 4.23 -9.87 25.61
CA VAL A 294 5.21 -9.30 24.69
C VAL A 294 6.21 -8.47 25.48
N ARG A 295 7.52 -8.68 25.25
CA ARG A 295 8.59 -7.99 25.97
C ARG A 295 9.01 -6.72 25.25
N ALA A 296 9.53 -5.75 26.01
CA ALA A 296 10.20 -4.60 25.40
C ALA A 296 11.32 -5.07 24.44
N GLY A 297 11.35 -4.50 23.23
CA GLY A 297 12.25 -4.85 22.14
C GLY A 297 11.69 -5.90 21.16
N ASP A 298 10.66 -6.66 21.55
CA ASP A 298 10.09 -7.70 20.68
C ASP A 298 9.51 -7.09 19.39
N LEU A 299 9.74 -7.79 18.28
CA LEU A 299 9.10 -7.53 17.00
C LEU A 299 7.65 -8.04 17.03
N VAL A 300 6.72 -7.15 16.74
CA VAL A 300 5.28 -7.42 16.59
C VAL A 300 4.85 -7.07 15.18
N ILE A 301 4.36 -8.05 14.42
CA ILE A 301 3.84 -7.89 13.07
C ILE A 301 2.32 -7.77 13.16
N LEU A 302 1.79 -6.59 12.86
CA LEU A 302 0.35 -6.32 12.85
C LEU A 302 -0.21 -6.62 11.47
N ASP A 303 -0.78 -7.81 11.27
CA ASP A 303 -1.25 -8.26 9.96
C ASP A 303 -2.64 -7.71 9.63
N ASN A 304 -2.67 -6.53 9.01
CA ASN A 304 -3.89 -5.90 8.54
C ASN A 304 -4.55 -6.67 7.39
N GLY A 305 -3.80 -7.45 6.60
CA GLY A 305 -4.36 -8.33 5.57
C GLY A 305 -5.14 -9.49 6.18
N ALA A 306 -4.58 -10.11 7.22
CA ALA A 306 -5.27 -11.13 8.01
C ALA A 306 -6.52 -10.56 8.72
N ALA A 307 -6.37 -9.39 9.35
CA ALA A 307 -7.48 -8.70 10.02
C ALA A 307 -8.62 -8.34 9.06
N ASN A 308 -8.30 -7.95 7.82
CA ASN A 308 -9.29 -7.68 6.78
C ASN A 308 -10.06 -8.93 6.33
N HIS A 309 -9.58 -10.13 6.68
CA HIS A 309 -10.21 -11.40 6.40
C HIS A 309 -10.72 -12.07 7.69
N ASP A 310 -10.82 -11.35 8.81
CA ASP A 310 -11.31 -11.90 10.07
C ASP A 310 -12.82 -12.22 10.00
N PRO A 311 -13.24 -13.50 10.16
CA PRO A 311 -14.64 -13.90 10.13
C PRO A 311 -15.47 -13.36 11.29
N ALA A 312 -14.85 -12.86 12.37
CA ALA A 312 -15.56 -12.19 13.45
C ALA A 312 -16.08 -10.79 13.05
N VAL A 313 -15.55 -10.21 11.97
CA VAL A 313 -15.91 -8.86 11.48
C VAL A 313 -16.55 -8.92 10.10
N PHE A 314 -16.04 -9.77 9.20
CA PHE A 314 -16.52 -9.88 7.83
C PHE A 314 -17.06 -11.28 7.57
N ALA A 315 -18.38 -11.42 7.39
CA ALA A 315 -18.99 -12.69 7.01
C ALA A 315 -18.49 -13.16 5.65
N GLU A 316 -18.11 -14.44 5.51
CA GLU A 316 -17.49 -14.99 4.30
C GLU A 316 -16.33 -14.12 3.78
N PRO A 317 -15.26 -13.92 4.58
CA PRO A 317 -14.25 -12.88 4.31
C PRO A 317 -13.45 -13.10 3.02
N ASP A 318 -13.38 -14.34 2.52
CA ASP A 318 -12.66 -14.69 1.29
C ASP A 318 -13.46 -14.37 0.02
N GLN A 319 -14.74 -14.06 0.15
CA GLN A 319 -15.59 -13.67 -0.98
C GLN A 319 -15.59 -12.16 -1.14
N VAL A 320 -15.38 -11.73 -2.38
CA VAL A 320 -15.56 -10.34 -2.79
C VAL A 320 -17.06 -10.09 -2.96
N ASP A 321 -17.58 -9.18 -2.15
CA ASP A 321 -18.96 -8.70 -2.25
C ASP A 321 -18.99 -7.17 -2.30
N ILE A 322 -19.19 -6.58 -3.49
CA ILE A 322 -19.15 -5.13 -3.67
C ILE A 322 -20.30 -4.39 -2.97
N ALA A 323 -21.35 -5.12 -2.56
CA ALA A 323 -22.46 -4.58 -1.80
C ALA A 323 -22.21 -4.62 -0.28
N ARG A 324 -21.12 -5.26 0.17
CA ARG A 324 -20.76 -5.36 1.59
C ARG A 324 -20.47 -3.97 2.17
N PRO A 325 -20.95 -3.67 3.39
CA PRO A 325 -20.46 -2.52 4.15
C PRO A 325 -19.02 -2.79 4.65
N ALA A 326 -18.02 -2.53 3.81
CA ALA A 326 -16.61 -2.88 4.05
C ALA A 326 -15.73 -1.75 4.66
N ALA A 327 -16.31 -0.60 5.00
CA ALA A 327 -15.58 0.61 5.40
C ALA A 327 -14.69 0.48 6.67
N ASN A 328 -14.84 -0.61 7.44
CA ASN A 328 -14.05 -0.87 8.66
C ASN A 328 -12.75 -1.66 8.41
N HIS A 329 -12.36 -1.86 7.15
CA HIS A 329 -11.08 -2.49 6.81
C HIS A 329 -9.87 -1.69 7.32
N LEU A 330 -8.73 -2.36 7.49
CA LEU A 330 -7.47 -1.82 8.02
C LEU A 330 -6.38 -1.68 6.95
N THR A 331 -6.75 -1.72 5.66
CA THR A 331 -5.80 -1.55 4.52
C THR A 331 -5.00 -0.26 4.62
N PHE A 332 -5.62 0.84 5.04
CA PHE A 332 -4.96 2.13 5.27
C PHE A 332 -4.35 2.29 6.68
N GLY A 333 -4.31 1.20 7.47
CA GLY A 333 -3.94 1.23 8.87
C GLY A 333 -4.99 1.88 9.76
N HIS A 334 -4.59 2.28 10.97
CA HIS A 334 -5.43 2.95 11.95
C HIS A 334 -4.57 3.84 12.87
N GLY A 335 -5.22 4.70 13.65
CA GLY A 335 -4.56 5.52 14.66
C GLY A 335 -3.67 6.62 14.09
N ALA A 336 -2.65 7.00 14.87
CA ALA A 336 -1.71 8.07 14.52
C ALA A 336 -1.09 7.90 13.12
N ARG A 337 -0.85 6.66 12.68
CA ARG A 337 -0.20 6.32 11.40
C ARG A 337 -1.18 5.98 10.28
N TYR A 338 -2.47 6.33 10.41
CA TYR A 338 -3.43 6.19 9.32
C TYR A 338 -2.92 6.88 8.04
N CYS A 339 -3.06 6.18 6.91
CA CYS A 339 -2.50 6.58 5.61
C CYS A 339 -2.94 8.00 5.22
N ILE A 340 -1.95 8.88 4.99
CA ILE A 340 -2.18 10.27 4.59
C ILE A 340 -2.78 10.33 3.18
N GLY A 341 -2.35 9.45 2.29
CA GLY A 341 -2.81 9.36 0.90
C GLY A 341 -4.15 8.66 0.69
N ALA A 342 -4.80 8.16 1.74
CA ALA A 342 -6.03 7.38 1.61
C ALA A 342 -7.17 8.09 0.84
N PRO A 343 -7.37 9.42 0.96
CA PRO A 343 -8.35 10.12 0.13
C PRO A 343 -8.01 10.11 -1.37
N LEU A 344 -6.72 10.22 -1.71
CA LEU A 344 -6.26 10.24 -3.10
C LEU A 344 -6.38 8.85 -3.73
N ALA A 345 -5.90 7.82 -3.04
CA ALA A 345 -6.02 6.44 -3.49
C ALA A 345 -7.48 6.05 -3.76
N ARG A 346 -8.42 6.48 -2.91
CA ARG A 346 -9.87 6.28 -3.14
C ARG A 346 -10.35 6.99 -4.40
N ILE A 347 -9.92 8.22 -4.65
CA ILE A 347 -10.29 8.95 -5.88
C ILE A 347 -9.78 8.19 -7.10
N GLU A 348 -8.51 7.79 -7.12
CA GLU A 348 -7.92 7.06 -8.24
C GLU A 348 -8.68 5.76 -8.51
N LEU A 349 -8.87 4.92 -7.49
CA LEU A 349 -9.62 3.67 -7.63
C LEU A 349 -11.06 3.90 -8.10
N GLN A 350 -11.76 4.87 -7.51
CA GLN A 350 -13.14 5.18 -7.92
C GLN A 350 -13.20 5.64 -9.39
N VAL A 351 -12.28 6.49 -9.81
CA VAL A 351 -12.20 6.94 -11.21
C VAL A 351 -11.92 5.78 -12.14
N VAL A 352 -10.92 4.95 -11.83
CA VAL A 352 -10.56 3.76 -12.62
C VAL A 352 -11.77 2.84 -12.80
N PHE A 353 -12.39 2.39 -11.71
CA PHE A 353 -13.46 1.41 -11.79
C PHE A 353 -14.74 1.99 -12.40
N THR A 354 -15.03 3.27 -12.19
CA THR A 354 -16.16 3.94 -12.87
C THR A 354 -15.93 3.94 -14.39
N GLN A 355 -14.76 4.40 -14.85
CA GLN A 355 -14.51 4.54 -16.28
C GLN A 355 -14.33 3.19 -16.98
N LEU A 356 -13.71 2.20 -16.33
CA LEU A 356 -13.64 0.84 -16.85
C LEU A 356 -15.04 0.24 -17.05
N ALA A 357 -15.91 0.33 -16.04
CA ALA A 357 -17.26 -0.23 -16.11
C ALA A 357 -18.11 0.43 -17.21
N MET A 358 -17.94 1.74 -17.41
CA MET A 358 -18.64 2.48 -18.47
C MET A 358 -18.12 2.17 -19.88
N ARG A 359 -16.79 2.05 -20.05
CA ARG A 359 -16.15 1.95 -21.37
C ARG A 359 -15.99 0.50 -21.86
N PHE A 360 -15.80 -0.44 -20.94
CA PHE A 360 -15.53 -1.84 -21.24
C PHE A 360 -16.52 -2.76 -20.50
N PRO A 361 -17.83 -2.67 -20.77
CA PRO A 361 -18.85 -3.43 -20.03
C PRO A 361 -18.69 -4.96 -20.18
N THR A 362 -18.02 -5.40 -21.25
CA THR A 362 -17.72 -6.81 -21.58
C THR A 362 -16.34 -7.27 -21.10
N LEU A 363 -15.62 -6.44 -20.32
CA LEU A 363 -14.27 -6.76 -19.82
C LEU A 363 -14.24 -8.09 -19.08
N GLN A 364 -13.25 -8.92 -19.41
CA GLN A 364 -12.97 -10.22 -18.78
C GLN A 364 -11.47 -10.53 -18.83
N LEU A 365 -11.00 -11.47 -18.01
CA LEU A 365 -9.62 -11.94 -18.08
C LEU A 365 -9.38 -12.73 -19.37
N ALA A 366 -8.21 -12.55 -19.99
CA ALA A 366 -7.79 -13.31 -21.16
C ALA A 366 -7.19 -14.69 -20.80
N VAL A 367 -6.87 -14.90 -19.51
CA VAL A 367 -6.25 -16.10 -18.96
C VAL A 367 -6.94 -16.50 -17.66
N ASP A 368 -6.77 -17.76 -17.26
CA ASP A 368 -7.24 -18.22 -15.96
C ASP A 368 -6.45 -17.56 -14.82
N VAL A 369 -7.11 -17.29 -13.70
CA VAL A 369 -6.50 -16.66 -12.51
C VAL A 369 -5.26 -17.41 -12.02
N GLN A 370 -5.23 -18.74 -12.19
CA GLN A 370 -4.12 -19.59 -11.75
C GLN A 370 -2.86 -19.43 -12.61
N GLU A 371 -2.98 -18.87 -13.81
CA GLU A 371 -1.84 -18.62 -14.72
C GLU A 371 -1.16 -17.28 -14.42
N LEU A 372 -1.80 -16.41 -13.62
CA LEU A 372 -1.30 -15.08 -13.32
C LEU A 372 -0.03 -15.12 -12.46
N ALA A 373 1.02 -14.48 -12.97
CA ALA A 373 2.25 -14.27 -12.22
C ALA A 373 2.08 -13.12 -11.21
N MET A 374 2.51 -13.36 -9.98
CA MET A 374 2.53 -12.34 -8.91
C MET A 374 3.97 -11.95 -8.58
N ARG A 375 4.23 -10.66 -8.35
CA ARG A 375 5.50 -10.17 -7.80
C ARG A 375 5.70 -10.75 -6.40
N ARG A 376 6.86 -11.39 -6.14
CA ARG A 376 7.18 -12.10 -4.88
C ARG A 376 8.40 -11.53 -4.14
N ASP A 377 9.09 -10.59 -4.75
CA ASP A 377 10.34 -9.98 -4.31
C ASP A 377 10.18 -8.49 -3.97
N VAL A 378 8.95 -7.98 -4.07
CA VAL A 378 8.58 -6.58 -3.82
C VAL A 378 7.60 -6.49 -2.66
N LEU A 379 7.78 -5.47 -1.80
CA LEU A 379 7.06 -5.28 -0.56
C LEU A 379 5.53 -5.28 -0.73
N THR A 380 5.06 -4.64 -1.78
CA THR A 380 3.64 -4.48 -2.12
C THR A 380 3.08 -5.68 -2.87
N GLY A 381 3.95 -6.56 -3.40
CA GLY A 381 3.56 -7.65 -4.30
C GLY A 381 2.82 -7.11 -5.53
N GLY A 382 1.75 -7.79 -5.94
CA GLY A 382 0.91 -7.35 -7.07
C GLY A 382 0.99 -8.30 -8.25
N PRO A 383 0.06 -8.21 -9.21
CA PRO A 383 0.20 -8.93 -10.46
C PRO A 383 1.37 -8.36 -11.28
N VAL A 384 2.03 -9.22 -12.06
CA VAL A 384 3.01 -8.80 -13.07
C VAL A 384 2.30 -8.21 -14.28
N GLU A 385 1.21 -8.85 -14.69
CA GLU A 385 0.35 -8.47 -15.81
C GLU A 385 -1.11 -8.77 -15.44
N VAL A 386 -2.04 -8.07 -16.09
CA VAL A 386 -3.49 -8.32 -16.03
C VAL A 386 -4.01 -8.40 -17.47
N PRO A 387 -3.88 -9.58 -18.12
CA PRO A 387 -4.32 -9.79 -19.49
C PRO A 387 -5.85 -9.78 -19.56
N VAL A 388 -6.41 -8.92 -20.42
CA VAL A 388 -7.87 -8.72 -20.54
C VAL A 388 -8.35 -8.74 -21.99
N LEU A 389 -9.63 -9.06 -22.13
CA LEU A 389 -10.42 -8.98 -23.35
C LEU A 389 -11.66 -8.12 -23.11
N TRP A 390 -12.15 -7.40 -24.11
CA TRP A 390 -13.45 -6.70 -24.06
C TRP A 390 -14.15 -6.71 -25.42
#